data_AF-A0A6P2IWQ5-F1
#
_entry.id   AF-A0A6P2IWQ5-F1
#
_cell.length_a   1.000
_cell.length_b   1.000
_cell.length_c   1.000
_cell.angle_alpha   90.00
_cell.angle_beta   90.00
_cell.angle_gamma   90.00
#
_symmetry.space_group_name_H-M   'P 1'
#
loop_
_entity.id
_entity.type
_entity.pdbx_description
1 polymer ?
#
loop_
_entity_poly.entity_id
_entity_poly.type
_entity_poly.pdbx_seq_one_letter_code
_entity_poly.pdbx_strand_id
1 'polypeptide(L)'
;MSGIVSAIADQTALGDVRLALAGISSLGSFLVGASCSAILVNWGRRRGLHSQFGLPPPVEAALLLLFGLLGSHLAPWETFFVPVTVTLLCFTMGLQNATITKLSGAEIRTTHMTGIVTDLGIELGKLFYWNRTAVDVDAYAVIANRSKLRIHATMLAPFFIGGLAGAIGFKHVGYVSTVPLAAALVTLAIVPVIDDLIAHQESTFGGGAEGGSIII
;
A
#
# COMPACT_ATOMS: atom_id res chain seq x y z
N MET A 1 -3.50 0.79 -10.78
CA MET A 1 -2.62 1.11 -11.93
C MET A 1 -3.11 0.55 -13.26
N SER A 2 -3.69 -0.65 -13.34
CA SER A 2 -4.27 -1.19 -14.60
C SER A 2 -5.21 -0.20 -15.29
N GLY A 3 -6.16 0.39 -14.55
CA GLY A 3 -7.08 1.40 -15.10
C GLY A 3 -6.38 2.67 -15.62
N ILE A 4 -5.34 3.16 -14.93
CA ILE A 4 -4.56 4.32 -15.38
C ILE A 4 -3.80 3.99 -16.67
N VAL A 5 -3.20 2.79 -16.77
CA VAL A 5 -2.50 2.35 -17.98
C VAL A 5 -3.47 2.23 -19.16
N SER A 6 -4.65 1.65 -18.95
CA SER A 6 -5.70 1.60 -19.97
C SER A 6 -6.17 2.99 -20.38
N ALA A 7 -6.35 3.91 -19.42
CA ALA A 7 -6.75 5.29 -19.70
C ALA A 7 -5.67 6.05 -20.50
N ILE A 8 -4.37 5.86 -20.21
CA ILE A 8 -3.30 6.47 -21.02
C ILE A 8 -3.41 6.03 -22.48
N ALA A 9 -3.60 4.74 -22.74
CA ALA A 9 -3.71 4.21 -24.09
C ALA A 9 -4.94 4.78 -24.82
N ASP A 10 -6.10 4.78 -24.16
CA ASP A 10 -7.36 5.32 -24.68
C ASP A 10 -7.25 6.82 -25.01
N GLN A 11 -6.76 7.63 -24.08
CA GLN A 11 -6.64 9.08 -24.27
C GLN A 11 -5.59 9.45 -25.31
N THR A 12 -4.53 8.65 -25.44
CA THR A 12 -3.55 8.80 -26.52
C THR A 12 -4.18 8.50 -27.88
N ALA A 13 -5.01 7.46 -27.97
CA ALA A 13 -5.72 7.11 -29.21
C ALA A 13 -6.77 8.17 -29.61
N LEU A 14 -7.42 8.80 -28.63
CA LEU A 14 -8.38 9.89 -28.84
C LEU A 14 -7.71 11.24 -29.14
N GLY A 15 -6.38 11.34 -29.00
CA GLY A 15 -5.62 12.57 -29.22
C GLY A 15 -5.68 13.58 -28.05
N ASP A 16 -6.23 13.19 -26.90
CA ASP A 16 -6.23 14.05 -25.70
C ASP A 16 -4.88 13.93 -24.95
N VAL A 17 -3.93 14.75 -25.40
CA VAL A 17 -2.57 14.81 -24.84
C VAL A 17 -2.59 15.19 -23.36
N ARG A 18 -3.55 16.01 -22.91
CA ARG A 18 -3.60 16.49 -21.52
C ARG A 18 -3.95 15.36 -20.56
N LEU A 19 -4.97 14.58 -20.87
CA LEU A 19 -5.37 13.43 -20.05
C LEU A 19 -4.35 12.29 -20.12
N ALA A 20 -3.75 12.07 -21.29
CA ALA A 20 -2.64 11.11 -21.43
C ALA A 20 -1.44 11.47 -20.55
N LEU A 21 -1.02 12.75 -20.55
CA LEU A 21 0.07 13.23 -19.69
C LEU A 21 -0.27 13.12 -18.20
N ALA A 22 -1.51 13.40 -17.80
CA ALA A 22 -1.95 13.22 -16.42
C ALA A 22 -1.91 11.74 -15.98
N GLY A 23 -2.24 10.81 -16.88
CA GLY A 23 -2.08 9.38 -16.63
C GLY A 23 -0.60 8.98 -16.49
N ILE A 24 0.26 9.49 -17.38
CA ILE A 24 1.71 9.23 -17.34
C ILE A 24 2.33 9.79 -16.06
N SER A 25 1.97 11.01 -15.63
CA SER A 25 2.47 11.60 -14.38
C SER A 25 2.02 10.78 -13.17
N SER A 26 0.78 10.30 -13.17
CA SER A 26 0.25 9.41 -12.12
C SER A 26 1.01 8.09 -12.06
N LEU A 27 1.28 7.47 -13.21
CA LEU A 27 2.09 6.26 -13.32
C LEU A 27 3.53 6.48 -12.84
N GLY A 28 4.18 7.54 -13.31
CA GLY A 28 5.53 7.92 -12.88
C GLY A 28 5.60 8.14 -11.36
N SER A 29 4.64 8.87 -10.80
CA SER A 29 4.56 9.11 -9.35
C SER A 29 4.44 7.80 -8.55
N PHE A 30 3.61 6.88 -9.00
CA PHE A 30 3.48 5.55 -8.40
C PHE A 30 4.81 4.77 -8.43
N LEU A 31 5.53 4.80 -9.55
CA LEU A 31 6.85 4.16 -9.68
C LEU A 31 7.87 4.76 -8.72
N VAL A 32 7.90 6.09 -8.59
CA VAL A 32 8.81 6.78 -7.67
C VAL A 32 8.46 6.44 -6.22
N GLY A 33 7.18 6.40 -5.86
CA GLY A 33 6.72 5.98 -4.53
C GLY A 33 7.16 4.55 -4.19
N ALA A 34 6.97 3.61 -5.12
CA ALA A 34 7.43 2.22 -4.94
C ALA A 34 8.95 2.12 -4.80
N SER A 35 9.69 2.91 -5.59
CA SER A 35 11.16 2.99 -5.50
C SER A 35 11.62 3.56 -4.16
N CYS A 36 10.93 4.58 -3.65
CA CYS A 36 11.18 5.17 -2.34
C CYS A 36 11.00 4.15 -1.21
N SER A 37 9.90 3.38 -1.21
CA SER A 37 9.69 2.30 -0.23
C SER A 37 10.79 1.26 -0.32
N ALA A 38 11.19 0.87 -1.53
CA ALA A 38 12.26 -0.09 -1.71
C ALA A 38 13.59 0.41 -1.11
N ILE A 39 13.92 1.69 -1.29
CA ILE A 39 15.09 2.35 -0.70
C ILE A 39 14.99 2.39 0.82
N LEU A 40 13.87 2.85 1.39
CA LEU A 40 13.65 2.96 2.84
C LEU A 40 13.82 1.59 3.52
N VAL A 41 13.18 0.55 2.99
CA VAL A 41 13.28 -0.81 3.55
C VAL A 41 14.70 -1.36 3.44
N ASN A 42 15.38 -1.16 2.30
CA ASN A 42 16.75 -1.63 2.12
C ASN A 42 17.75 -0.87 3.01
N TRP A 43 17.50 0.42 3.24
CA TRP A 43 18.29 1.25 4.13
C TRP A 43 18.11 0.81 5.59
N GLY A 44 16.87 0.56 6.03
CA GLY A 44 16.58 0.06 7.38
C GLY A 44 17.24 -1.30 7.63
N ARG A 45 17.14 -2.20 6.64
CA ARG A 45 17.83 -3.50 6.67
C ARG A 45 19.36 -3.36 6.76
N ARG A 46 19.98 -2.43 6.02
CA ARG A 46 21.44 -2.19 6.08
C ARG A 46 21.89 -1.65 7.43
N ARG A 47 21.02 -0.92 8.14
CA ARG A 47 21.30 -0.38 9.47
C ARG A 47 21.01 -1.34 10.61
N GLY A 48 20.56 -2.56 10.30
CA GLY A 48 20.23 -3.56 11.34
C GLY A 48 19.05 -3.13 12.20
N LEU A 49 18.15 -2.29 11.68
CA LEU A 49 16.93 -1.91 12.38
C LEU A 49 16.09 -3.18 12.62
N HIS A 50 15.61 -3.35 13.86
CA HIS A 50 14.71 -4.45 14.21
C HIS A 50 13.42 -4.36 13.40
N SER A 51 13.00 -3.15 13.03
CA SER A 51 11.87 -2.93 12.12
C SER A 51 12.27 -2.39 10.76
N GLN A 52 12.87 -3.24 9.93
CA GLN A 52 13.17 -2.91 8.53
C GLN A 52 11.94 -2.46 7.70
N PHE A 53 10.71 -2.75 8.16
CA PHE A 53 9.45 -2.32 7.54
C PHE A 53 8.72 -1.20 8.32
N GLY A 54 9.31 -0.68 9.40
CA GLY A 54 8.72 0.36 10.25
C GLY A 54 8.88 1.78 9.72
N LEU A 55 9.78 2.00 8.75
CA LEU A 55 10.08 3.33 8.20
C LEU A 55 9.05 3.85 7.18
N PRO A 56 8.47 3.03 6.28
CA PRO A 56 7.48 3.52 5.32
C PRO A 56 6.16 4.02 5.93
N PRO A 57 5.54 3.37 6.94
CA PRO A 57 4.25 3.83 7.47
C PRO A 57 4.24 5.25 8.07
N PRO A 58 5.27 5.72 8.81
CA PRO A 58 5.40 7.12 9.20
C PRO A 58 5.44 8.09 8.00
N VAL A 59 6.12 7.70 6.93
CA VAL A 59 6.19 8.50 5.69
C VAL A 59 4.80 8.55 5.03
N GLU A 60 4.08 7.43 4.97
CA GLU A 60 2.70 7.39 4.48
C GLU A 60 1.78 8.29 5.30
N ALA A 61 1.89 8.27 6.63
CA ALA A 61 1.11 9.12 7.52
C ALA A 61 1.38 10.61 7.25
N ALA A 62 2.65 11.00 7.12
CA ALA A 62 3.04 12.37 6.81
C ALA A 62 2.49 12.82 5.45
N LEU A 63 2.54 11.95 4.43
CA LEU A 63 1.99 12.23 3.10
C LEU A 63 0.46 12.35 3.09
N LEU A 64 -0.25 11.56 3.92
CA LEU A 64 -1.71 11.68 4.09
C LEU A 64 -2.12 12.99 4.77
N LEU A 65 -1.35 13.42 5.78
CA LEU A 65 -1.56 14.73 6.42
C LEU A 65 -1.26 15.86 5.43
N LEU A 66 -0.19 15.75 4.66
CA LEU A 66 0.12 16.70 3.59
C LEU A 66 -1.00 16.75 2.54
N PHE A 67 -1.55 15.61 2.14
CA PHE A 67 -2.71 15.57 1.24
C PHE A 67 -3.92 16.29 1.85
N GLY A 68 -4.20 16.08 3.14
CA GLY A 68 -5.28 16.79 3.84
C GLY A 68 -5.07 18.31 3.86
N LEU A 69 -3.84 18.74 4.15
CA LEU A 69 -3.45 20.15 4.19
C LEU A 69 -3.53 20.81 2.81
N LEU A 70 -2.91 20.20 1.80
CA LEU A 70 -2.99 20.68 0.42
C LEU A 70 -4.45 20.74 -0.04
N GLY A 71 -5.22 19.71 0.31
CA GLY A 71 -6.67 19.65 0.21
C GLY A 71 -7.39 20.91 0.67
N SER A 72 -7.22 21.26 1.94
CA SER A 72 -7.91 22.40 2.54
C SER A 72 -7.48 23.75 1.97
N HIS A 73 -6.25 23.89 1.50
CA HIS A 73 -5.70 25.18 1.02
C HIS A 73 -5.83 25.41 -0.49
N LEU A 74 -5.79 24.34 -1.29
CA LEU A 74 -5.81 24.43 -2.75
C LEU A 74 -7.18 24.10 -3.36
N ALA A 75 -8.16 23.64 -2.57
CA ALA A 75 -9.54 23.43 -3.03
C ALA A 75 -10.15 24.64 -3.80
N PRO A 76 -9.83 25.91 -3.49
CA PRO A 76 -10.31 27.06 -4.29
C PRO A 76 -9.68 27.18 -5.69
N TRP A 77 -8.59 26.47 -5.97
CA TRP A 77 -7.79 26.57 -7.21
C TRP A 77 -7.90 25.27 -8.03
N GLU A 78 -9.10 24.97 -8.55
CA GLU A 78 -9.46 23.69 -9.18
C GLU A 78 -8.48 23.21 -10.27
N THR A 79 -7.91 24.13 -11.05
CA THR A 79 -7.04 23.79 -12.20
C THR A 79 -5.73 23.11 -11.80
N PHE A 80 -5.14 23.47 -10.67
CA PHE A 80 -3.87 22.90 -10.17
C PHE A 80 -4.10 21.86 -9.08
N PHE A 81 -5.25 21.91 -8.42
CA PHE A 81 -5.55 21.08 -7.27
C PHE A 81 -5.67 19.59 -7.60
N VAL A 82 -6.47 19.26 -8.62
CA VAL A 82 -6.73 17.86 -9.00
C VAL A 82 -5.46 17.13 -9.46
N PRO A 83 -4.59 17.70 -10.32
CA PRO A 83 -3.36 17.02 -10.74
C PRO A 83 -2.37 16.77 -9.59
N VAL A 84 -2.18 17.74 -8.70
CA VAL A 84 -1.21 17.64 -7.59
C VAL A 84 -1.63 16.58 -6.58
N THR A 85 -2.90 16.60 -6.19
CA THR A 85 -3.43 15.65 -5.21
C THR A 85 -3.48 14.22 -5.74
N VAL A 86 -3.85 14.03 -7.00
CA VAL A 86 -3.79 12.70 -7.66
C VAL A 86 -2.35 12.19 -7.72
N THR A 87 -1.39 13.05 -8.07
CA THR A 87 0.03 12.69 -8.11
C THR A 87 0.54 12.28 -6.73
N LEU A 88 0.20 13.03 -5.68
CA LEU A 88 0.55 12.72 -4.30
C LEU A 88 -0.06 11.39 -3.83
N LEU A 89 -1.35 11.17 -4.07
CA LEU A 89 -2.01 9.91 -3.73
C LEU A 89 -1.43 8.73 -4.50
N CYS A 90 -1.06 8.90 -5.78
CA CYS A 90 -0.39 7.86 -6.56
C CYS A 90 0.99 7.51 -5.98
N PHE A 91 1.75 8.51 -5.53
CA PHE A 91 3.01 8.29 -4.82
C PHE A 91 2.79 7.47 -3.55
N THR A 92 1.87 7.90 -2.68
CA THR A 92 1.56 7.23 -1.42
C THR A 92 1.08 5.79 -1.65
N MET A 93 0.24 5.56 -2.66
CA MET A 93 -0.17 4.21 -3.06
C MET A 93 1.00 3.36 -3.55
N GLY A 94 1.94 3.92 -4.30
CA GLY A 94 3.16 3.23 -4.74
C GLY A 94 4.03 2.81 -3.56
N LEU A 95 4.22 3.73 -2.61
CA LEU A 95 4.95 3.52 -1.36
C LEU A 95 4.33 2.36 -0.56
N GLN A 96 3.01 2.40 -0.34
CA GLN A 96 2.28 1.38 0.42
C GLN A 96 2.32 0.01 -0.22
N ASN A 97 2.11 -0.06 -1.54
CA ASN A 97 2.11 -1.33 -2.26
C ASN A 97 3.47 -2.02 -2.21
N ALA A 98 4.55 -1.26 -2.42
CA ALA A 98 5.91 -1.82 -2.33
C ALA A 98 6.26 -2.28 -0.91
N THR A 99 5.83 -1.54 0.12
CA THR A 99 6.03 -1.90 1.53
C THR A 99 5.35 -3.23 1.85
N ILE A 100 4.06 -3.38 1.54
CA ILE A 100 3.31 -4.61 1.82
C ILE A 100 3.84 -5.79 1.00
N THR A 101 4.20 -5.58 -0.26
CA THR A 101 4.80 -6.64 -1.09
C THR A 101 6.13 -7.12 -0.50
N LYS A 102 7.01 -6.23 -0.02
CA LYS A 102 8.24 -6.69 0.63
C LYS A 102 7.99 -7.35 1.98
N LEU A 103 7.07 -6.82 2.78
CA LEU A 103 6.68 -7.38 4.09
C LEU A 103 6.14 -8.81 3.96
N SER A 104 5.33 -9.05 2.93
CA SER A 104 4.70 -10.36 2.66
C SER A 104 5.57 -11.33 1.85
N GLY A 105 6.84 -11.01 1.56
CA GLY A 105 7.68 -11.89 0.72
C GLY A 105 7.17 -12.04 -0.72
N ALA A 106 6.55 -11.00 -1.26
CA ALA A 106 5.89 -10.95 -2.58
C ALA A 106 4.58 -11.73 -2.73
N GLU A 107 4.04 -12.26 -1.63
CA GLU A 107 2.76 -12.99 -1.63
C GLU A 107 1.55 -12.05 -1.77
N ILE A 108 1.61 -10.84 -1.18
CA ILE A 108 0.47 -9.91 -1.11
C ILE A 108 0.70 -8.66 -1.97
N ARG A 109 -0.30 -8.34 -2.81
CA ARG A 109 -0.40 -7.06 -3.53
C ARG A 109 -1.79 -6.45 -3.34
N THR A 110 -1.87 -5.45 -2.48
CA THR A 110 -3.12 -4.84 -1.98
C THR A 110 -3.96 -4.10 -3.02
N THR A 111 -3.45 -3.80 -4.22
CA THR A 111 -4.21 -3.12 -5.28
C THR A 111 -4.55 -4.01 -6.47
N HIS A 112 -4.16 -5.28 -6.44
CA HIS A 112 -4.49 -6.27 -7.48
C HIS A 112 -5.92 -6.82 -7.31
N MET A 113 -6.90 -5.94 -7.08
CA MET A 113 -8.29 -6.35 -6.81
C MET A 113 -8.91 -7.15 -7.95
N THR A 114 -8.58 -6.82 -9.20
CA THR A 114 -9.07 -7.63 -10.35
C THR A 114 -8.62 -9.09 -10.25
N GLY A 115 -7.38 -9.33 -9.80
CA GLY A 115 -6.87 -10.68 -9.57
C GLY A 115 -7.59 -11.37 -8.42
N ILE A 116 -7.72 -10.69 -7.27
CA ILE A 116 -8.43 -11.20 -6.09
C ILE A 116 -9.88 -11.56 -6.42
N VAL A 117 -10.59 -10.70 -7.14
CA VAL A 117 -11.98 -10.94 -7.56
C VAL A 117 -12.07 -12.12 -8.52
N THR A 118 -11.11 -12.25 -9.45
CA THR A 118 -11.06 -13.39 -10.38
C THR A 118 -10.83 -14.70 -9.63
N ASP A 119 -9.83 -14.75 -8.74
CA ASP A 119 -9.54 -15.92 -7.92
C ASP A 119 -10.72 -16.29 -7.00
N LEU A 120 -11.37 -15.30 -6.40
CA LEU A 120 -12.58 -15.49 -5.60
C LEU A 120 -13.71 -16.09 -6.46
N GLY A 121 -13.91 -15.55 -7.67
CA GLY A 121 -14.90 -16.06 -8.63
C GLY A 121 -14.64 -17.50 -9.05
N ILE A 122 -13.37 -17.88 -9.27
CA ILE A 122 -12.97 -19.25 -9.58
C ILE A 122 -13.31 -20.19 -8.42
N GLU A 123 -12.93 -19.85 -7.18
CA GLU A 123 -13.17 -20.70 -6.02
C GLU A 123 -14.67 -20.80 -5.65
N LEU A 124 -15.43 -19.72 -5.83
CA LEU A 124 -16.90 -19.76 -5.73
C LEU A 124 -17.50 -20.66 -6.81
N GLY A 125 -17.02 -20.57 -8.04
CA GLY A 125 -17.45 -21.44 -9.14
C GLY A 125 -17.24 -22.92 -8.83
N LYS A 126 -16.09 -23.29 -8.25
CA LYS A 126 -15.83 -24.66 -7.78
C LYS A 126 -16.75 -25.07 -6.64
N LEU A 127 -17.09 -24.14 -5.73
CA LEU A 127 -17.93 -24.43 -4.56
C LEU A 127 -19.35 -24.79 -4.97
N PHE A 128 -19.87 -24.15 -6.01
CA PHE A 128 -21.19 -24.41 -6.57
C PHE A 128 -21.21 -25.47 -7.68
N TYR A 129 -20.06 -26.08 -8.00
CA TYR A 129 -19.97 -27.11 -9.02
C TYR A 129 -20.55 -28.43 -8.51
N TRP A 130 -21.46 -29.02 -9.28
CA TRP A 130 -22.08 -30.31 -8.95
C TRP A 130 -21.25 -31.47 -9.50
N ASN A 131 -20.58 -32.23 -8.63
CA ASN A 131 -19.88 -33.47 -9.00
C ASN A 131 -20.89 -34.62 -9.16
N ARG A 132 -21.37 -34.86 -10.40
CA ARG A 132 -22.52 -35.75 -10.68
C ARG A 132 -22.18 -37.24 -10.84
N THR A 133 -20.93 -37.61 -11.10
CA THR A 133 -20.58 -38.98 -11.51
C THR A 133 -19.65 -39.65 -10.49
N ALA A 134 -20.11 -40.75 -9.89
CA ALA A 134 -19.39 -41.55 -8.90
C ALA A 134 -18.29 -42.48 -9.47
N VAL A 135 -18.00 -42.38 -10.77
CA VAL A 135 -17.12 -43.35 -11.48
C VAL A 135 -15.68 -42.86 -11.64
N ASP A 136 -15.42 -41.55 -11.51
CA ASP A 136 -14.08 -40.92 -11.64
C ASP A 136 -13.72 -40.03 -10.42
N VAL A 137 -14.28 -40.36 -9.24
CA VAL A 137 -14.35 -39.48 -8.06
C VAL A 137 -12.98 -39.06 -7.52
N ASP A 138 -11.93 -39.84 -7.77
CA ASP A 138 -10.62 -39.55 -7.20
C ASP A 138 -9.69 -38.73 -8.11
N ALA A 139 -9.90 -38.72 -9.44
CA ALA A 139 -8.94 -38.11 -10.37
C ALA A 139 -9.30 -36.67 -10.78
N TYR A 140 -10.60 -36.31 -10.84
CA TYR A 140 -11.05 -35.02 -11.40
C TYR A 140 -12.14 -34.32 -10.57
N ALA A 141 -12.32 -34.68 -9.30
CA ALA A 141 -13.29 -33.99 -8.45
C ALA A 141 -12.97 -32.49 -8.34
N VAL A 142 -13.94 -31.65 -8.70
CA VAL A 142 -13.82 -30.20 -8.55
C VAL A 142 -14.08 -29.87 -7.09
N ILE A 143 -13.03 -29.49 -6.36
CA ILE A 143 -13.10 -29.16 -4.94
C ILE A 143 -12.66 -27.70 -4.76
N ALA A 144 -13.50 -26.92 -4.09
CA ALA A 144 -13.18 -25.53 -3.74
C ALA A 144 -12.16 -25.46 -2.60
N ASN A 145 -11.17 -24.60 -2.75
CA ASN A 145 -10.22 -24.28 -1.70
C ASN A 145 -10.79 -23.17 -0.80
N ARG A 146 -11.39 -23.59 0.32
CA ARG A 146 -11.99 -22.66 1.30
C ARG A 146 -10.98 -21.75 1.99
N SER A 147 -9.71 -22.17 2.10
CA SER A 147 -8.65 -21.33 2.67
C SER A 147 -8.32 -20.16 1.73
N LYS A 148 -8.11 -20.46 0.44
CA LYS A 148 -7.87 -19.45 -0.60
C LYS A 148 -9.06 -18.50 -0.73
N LEU A 149 -10.29 -19.03 -0.72
CA LEU A 149 -11.53 -18.24 -0.70
C LEU A 149 -11.56 -17.26 0.50
N ARG A 150 -11.22 -17.74 1.69
CA ARG A 150 -11.19 -16.90 2.90
C ARG A 150 -10.16 -15.78 2.77
N ILE A 151 -8.94 -16.07 2.33
CA ILE A 151 -7.88 -15.06 2.17
C ILE A 151 -8.33 -13.96 1.21
N HIS A 152 -8.82 -14.32 0.02
CA HIS A 152 -9.29 -13.35 -0.97
C HIS A 152 -10.47 -12.51 -0.46
N ALA A 153 -11.44 -13.14 0.22
CA ALA A 153 -12.55 -12.42 0.84
C ALA A 153 -12.07 -11.45 1.94
N THR A 154 -11.12 -11.89 2.79
CA THR A 154 -10.54 -11.04 3.85
C THR A 154 -9.64 -9.92 3.32
N MET A 155 -9.21 -9.97 2.07
CA MET A 155 -8.54 -8.83 1.42
C MET A 155 -9.54 -7.89 0.75
N LEU A 156 -10.52 -8.45 0.04
CA LEU A 156 -11.51 -7.68 -0.71
C LEU A 156 -12.44 -6.89 0.21
N ALA A 157 -12.91 -7.49 1.30
CA ALA A 157 -13.88 -6.84 2.19
C ALA A 157 -13.28 -5.60 2.90
N PRO A 158 -12.11 -5.65 3.56
CA PRO A 158 -11.50 -4.46 4.15
C PRO A 158 -11.11 -3.41 3.11
N PHE A 159 -10.67 -3.81 1.90
CA PHE A 159 -10.41 -2.87 0.81
C PHE A 159 -11.67 -2.07 0.46
N PHE A 160 -12.80 -2.76 0.26
CA PHE A 160 -14.08 -2.13 -0.05
C PHE A 160 -14.61 -1.27 1.11
N ILE A 161 -14.60 -1.81 2.34
CA ILE A 161 -15.06 -1.10 3.54
C ILE A 161 -14.21 0.14 3.78
N GLY A 162 -12.88 0.05 3.66
CA GLY A 162 -11.98 1.18 3.80
C GLY A 162 -12.21 2.24 2.72
N GLY A 163 -12.40 1.84 1.46
CA GLY A 163 -12.74 2.76 0.37
C GLY A 163 -14.08 3.48 0.61
N LEU A 164 -15.10 2.74 1.04
CA LEU A 164 -16.42 3.28 1.37
C LEU A 164 -16.36 4.23 2.57
N ALA A 165 -15.69 3.83 3.65
CA ALA A 165 -15.50 4.64 4.84
C ALA A 165 -14.71 5.92 4.52
N GLY A 166 -13.67 5.83 3.68
CA GLY A 166 -12.92 6.99 3.20
C GLY A 166 -13.76 7.95 2.39
N ALA A 167 -14.57 7.44 1.45
CA ALA A 167 -15.47 8.26 0.64
C ALA A 167 -16.57 8.94 1.48
N ILE A 168 -17.18 8.21 2.41
CA ILE A 168 -18.18 8.74 3.36
C ILE A 168 -17.53 9.77 4.28
N GLY A 169 -16.35 9.48 4.83
CA GLY A 169 -15.60 10.40 5.69
C GLY A 169 -15.28 11.70 4.97
N PHE A 170 -14.73 11.62 3.76
CA PHE A 170 -14.43 12.79 2.95
C PHE A 170 -15.69 13.60 2.62
N LYS A 171 -16.82 12.94 2.30
CA LYS A 171 -18.09 13.60 2.03
C LYS A 171 -18.62 14.42 3.22
N HIS A 172 -18.45 13.94 4.45
CA HIS A 172 -19.06 14.57 5.64
C HIS A 172 -18.13 15.56 6.36
N VAL A 173 -16.84 15.26 6.45
CA VAL A 173 -15.86 16.06 7.21
C VAL A 173 -14.71 16.60 6.35
N GLY A 174 -14.78 16.42 5.03
CA GLY A 174 -13.78 16.92 4.09
C GLY A 174 -12.39 16.33 4.34
N TYR A 175 -11.35 17.15 4.11
CA TYR A 175 -9.96 16.74 4.25
C TYR A 175 -9.55 16.34 5.68
N VAL A 176 -10.31 16.72 6.71
CA VAL A 176 -10.06 16.29 8.10
C VAL A 176 -10.18 14.78 8.24
N SER A 177 -10.87 14.09 7.31
CA SER A 177 -10.96 12.63 7.29
C SER A 177 -9.60 11.92 7.18
N THR A 178 -8.53 12.62 6.77
CA THR A 178 -7.18 12.03 6.65
C THR A 178 -6.48 11.88 7.99
N VAL A 179 -6.84 12.70 8.99
CA VAL A 179 -6.26 12.70 10.34
C VAL A 179 -6.41 11.35 11.04
N PRO A 180 -7.61 10.74 11.15
CA PRO A 180 -7.74 9.43 11.79
C PRO A 180 -6.98 8.31 11.04
N LEU A 181 -6.88 8.37 9.72
CA LEU A 181 -6.08 7.41 8.95
C LEU A 181 -4.59 7.56 9.23
N ALA A 182 -4.08 8.79 9.23
CA ALA A 182 -2.69 9.06 9.58
C ALA A 182 -2.38 8.65 11.02
N ALA A 183 -3.28 8.91 11.96
CA ALA A 183 -3.15 8.47 13.35
C ALA A 183 -3.04 6.94 13.44
N ALA A 184 -3.89 6.19 12.73
CA ALA A 184 -3.83 4.73 12.69
C ALA A 184 -2.48 4.21 12.16
N LEU A 185 -1.94 4.82 11.10
CA LEU A 185 -0.62 4.46 10.56
C LEU A 185 0.50 4.74 11.57
N VAL A 186 0.45 5.90 12.26
CA VAL A 186 1.41 6.23 13.32
C VAL A 186 1.33 5.23 14.46
N THR A 187 0.13 4.84 14.89
CA THR A 187 -0.05 3.83 15.95
C THR A 187 0.54 2.48 15.55
N LEU A 188 0.42 2.07 14.30
CA LEU A 188 1.05 0.83 13.80
C LEU A 188 2.58 0.94 13.73
N ALA A 189 3.10 2.14 13.47
CA ALA A 189 4.53 2.38 13.35
C ALA A 189 5.24 2.63 14.68
N ILE A 190 4.53 3.08 15.72
CA ILE A 190 5.16 3.66 16.91
C ILE A 190 5.99 2.65 17.68
N VAL A 191 5.51 1.42 17.84
CA VAL A 191 6.24 0.34 18.52
C VAL A 191 7.56 0.03 17.78
N PRO A 192 7.53 -0.34 16.49
CA PRO A 192 8.76 -0.61 15.77
C PRO A 192 9.74 0.58 15.69
N VAL A 193 9.23 1.81 15.61
CA VAL A 193 10.09 3.01 15.61
C VAL A 193 10.74 3.25 16.97
N ILE A 194 10.03 3.02 18.07
CA ILE A 194 10.59 3.14 19.42
C ILE A 194 11.67 2.07 19.65
N ASP A 195 11.40 0.82 19.25
CA ASP A 195 12.37 -0.28 19.37
C ASP A 195 13.67 0.04 18.64
N ASP A 196 13.57 0.62 17.44
CA ASP A 196 14.73 1.06 16.66
C ASP A 196 15.48 2.24 17.30
N LEU A 197 14.77 3.19 17.91
CA LEU A 197 15.39 4.33 18.62
C LEU A 197 16.14 3.89 19.88
N ILE A 198 15.56 2.97 20.65
CA ILE A 198 16.18 2.42 21.86
C ILE A 198 17.45 1.65 21.49
N ALA A 199 17.38 0.77 20.49
CA ALA A 199 18.55 0.02 20.01
C ALA A 199 19.67 0.94 19.49
N HIS A 200 19.33 2.08 18.87
CA HIS A 200 20.32 3.05 18.41
C HIS A 200 20.97 3.82 19.57
N GLN A 201 20.23 4.08 20.65
CA GLN A 201 20.79 4.68 21.87
C GLN A 201 21.74 3.70 22.57
N GLU A 202 21.35 2.44 22.74
CA GLU A 202 22.20 1.42 23.37
C GLU A 202 23.52 1.20 22.63
N SER A 203 23.50 1.18 21.29
CA SER A 203 24.74 1.11 20.49
C SER A 203 25.62 2.36 20.60
N THR A 204 25.02 3.54 20.79
CA THR A 204 25.76 4.81 20.95
C THR A 204 26.35 4.96 22.36
N PHE A 205 25.64 4.50 23.39
CA PHE A 205 26.11 4.54 24.79
C PHE A 205 27.03 3.36 25.14
N GLY A 206 26.82 2.18 24.56
CA GLY A 206 27.68 0.99 24.76
C GLY A 206 29.01 1.04 24.02
N GLY A 207 29.08 1.72 22.87
CA GLY A 207 30.31 1.89 22.09
C GLY A 207 31.35 2.84 22.71
N GLY A 208 31.00 3.58 23.77
CA GLY A 208 31.91 4.46 24.50
C GLY A 208 32.71 3.79 25.61
N ALA A 209 32.43 2.54 25.96
CA ALA A 209 33.02 1.86 27.11
C ALA A 209 34.21 0.92 26.78
N GLU A 210 34.50 0.64 25.50
CA GLU A 210 35.60 -0.25 25.08
C GLU A 210 36.81 0.47 24.47
N GLY A 211 36.94 1.79 24.73
CA GLY A 211 38.03 2.62 24.20
C GLY A 211 39.17 2.94 25.19
N GLY A 212 39.31 2.19 26.28
CA GLY A 212 40.25 2.56 27.34
C GLY A 212 40.64 1.43 28.29
N SER A 213 41.45 0.48 27.80
CA SER A 213 42.43 -0.17 28.68
C SER A 213 43.72 -0.39 27.89
N ILE A 214 44.68 0.51 28.13
CA ILE A 214 46.10 0.33 27.82
C ILE A 214 46.69 -0.66 28.83
N ILE A 215 47.88 -1.20 28.49
CA ILE A 215 48.88 -1.94 29.29
C ILE A 215 48.74 -3.47 29.02
N ILE A 216 49.60 -4.13 28.25
CA ILE A 216 51.08 -4.08 28.12
C ILE A 216 51.50 -4.19 26.64
#